data_AF-A0A2E1E0R3-F1
#
_entry.id   AF-A0A2E1E0R3-F1
#
_cell.length_a   1.000
_cell.length_b   1.000
_cell.length_c   1.000
_cell.angle_alpha   90.00
_cell.angle_beta   90.00
_cell.angle_gamma   90.00
#
_symmetry.space_group_name_H-M   'P 1'
#
loop_
_entity.id
_entity.type
_entity.pdbx_description
1 polymer ?
#
loop_
_entity_poly.entity_id
_entity_poly.type
_entity_poly.pdbx_seq_one_letter_code
_entity_poly.pdbx_strand_id
1 'polypeptide(L)'
;MKYVLILFFILISSCSKNEINRNPFLQNISFEKTINLNLPKYDDLNYNGGAVYINSGGIKGLILFNFSNQIFAWEASCPNQYPSSCSTMEIDGVQTICNCDDSKYSLATGQLLSGSGTNSYPMKLYFSEKNGNSVRISN
;
A
#
# COMPACT_ATOMS: atom_id res chain seq x y z
N MET A 1 -36.28 31.94 -46.79
CA MET A 1 -35.21 30.98 -46.48
C MET A 1 -34.38 31.50 -45.32
N LYS A 2 -34.57 30.99 -44.11
CA LYS A 2 -33.63 31.13 -42.98
C LYS A 2 -34.12 30.26 -41.82
N TYR A 3 -33.97 28.95 -41.97
CA TYR A 3 -34.07 28.04 -40.85
C TYR A 3 -32.71 28.05 -40.16
N VAL A 4 -32.61 28.91 -39.14
CA VAL A 4 -31.58 28.83 -38.11
C VAL A 4 -31.85 27.54 -37.36
N LEU A 5 -31.32 26.42 -37.85
CA LEU A 5 -31.32 25.17 -37.11
C LEU A 5 -29.94 25.02 -36.50
N ILE A 6 -29.87 25.48 -35.25
CA ILE A 6 -28.81 25.27 -34.28
C ILE A 6 -28.42 23.79 -34.33
N LEU A 7 -27.30 23.49 -35.00
CA LEU A 7 -26.70 22.16 -35.00
C LEU A 7 -26.06 21.97 -33.62
N PHE A 8 -26.92 21.50 -32.74
CA PHE A 8 -26.69 21.09 -31.37
C PHE A 8 -25.48 20.16 -31.29
N PHE A 9 -24.33 20.74 -30.98
CA PHE A 9 -23.40 20.30 -29.94
C PHE A 9 -23.48 18.81 -29.57
N ILE A 10 -23.02 17.92 -30.45
CA ILE A 10 -22.66 16.54 -30.08
C ILE A 10 -21.15 16.53 -29.83
N LEU A 11 -20.74 17.09 -28.69
CA LEU A 11 -19.46 16.74 -28.08
C LEU A 11 -19.69 15.46 -27.27
N ILE A 12 -19.61 14.30 -27.95
CA ILE A 12 -19.42 13.02 -27.28
C ILE A 12 -17.99 12.97 -26.74
N SER A 13 -17.79 13.52 -25.54
CA SER A 13 -16.60 13.30 -24.75
C SER A 13 -16.52 11.81 -24.38
N SER A 14 -15.70 11.06 -25.13
CA SER A 14 -15.29 9.71 -24.75
C SER A 14 -14.48 9.80 -23.47
N CYS A 15 -15.11 9.52 -22.33
CA CYS A 15 -14.41 9.29 -21.08
C CYS A 15 -13.78 7.90 -21.18
N SER A 16 -12.51 7.83 -21.62
CA SER A 16 -11.74 6.61 -21.43
C SER A 16 -11.68 6.35 -19.93
N LYS A 17 -12.29 5.24 -19.50
CA LYS A 17 -12.08 4.74 -18.15
C LYS A 17 -10.59 4.42 -18.06
N ASN A 18 -9.83 5.23 -17.34
CA ASN A 18 -8.48 4.87 -16.95
C ASN A 18 -8.59 3.55 -16.19
N GLU A 19 -8.13 2.47 -16.82
CA GLU A 19 -7.95 1.17 -16.18
C GLU A 19 -7.05 1.41 -14.96
N ILE A 20 -7.65 1.51 -13.77
CA ILE A 20 -6.89 1.55 -12.53
C ILE A 20 -6.18 0.19 -12.49
N ASN A 21 -4.86 0.20 -12.69
CA ASN A 21 -4.04 -1.00 -12.65
C ASN A 21 -4.05 -1.57 -11.22
N ARG A 22 -5.10 -2.32 -10.92
CA ARG A 22 -5.31 -2.99 -9.64
C ARG A 22 -4.40 -4.21 -9.61
N ASN A 23 -3.66 -4.34 -8.52
CA ASN A 23 -2.87 -5.54 -8.28
C ASN A 23 -3.82 -6.77 -8.22
N PRO A 24 -3.72 -7.72 -9.18
CA PRO A 24 -4.63 -8.86 -9.27
C PRO A 24 -4.38 -9.92 -8.19
N PHE A 25 -3.21 -9.87 -7.52
CA PHE A 25 -2.82 -10.81 -6.47
C PHE A 25 -3.41 -10.45 -5.11
N LEU A 26 -3.61 -9.15 -4.85
CA LEU A 26 -4.02 -8.61 -3.56
C LEU A 26 -5.45 -8.07 -3.61
N GLN A 27 -6.39 -8.90 -3.16
CA GLN A 27 -7.81 -8.56 -3.11
C GLN A 27 -8.06 -7.30 -2.27
N ASN A 28 -9.14 -6.57 -2.58
CA ASN A 28 -9.60 -5.48 -1.73
C ASN A 28 -10.43 -6.05 -0.58
N ILE A 29 -10.00 -5.72 0.64
CA ILE A 29 -10.66 -6.10 1.88
C ILE A 29 -11.05 -4.82 2.63
N SER A 30 -12.11 -4.86 3.43
CA SER A 30 -12.46 -3.73 4.30
C SER A 30 -11.89 -3.96 5.69
N PHE A 31 -11.15 -2.99 6.21
CA PHE A 31 -10.72 -2.99 7.61
C PHE A 31 -10.46 -1.56 8.10
N GLU A 32 -10.56 -1.38 9.40
CA GLU A 32 -10.04 -0.22 10.11
C GLU A 32 -9.28 -0.71 11.36
N LYS A 33 -8.17 -0.05 11.66
CA LYS A 33 -7.37 -0.31 12.85
C LYS A 33 -6.82 1.01 13.39
N THR A 34 -6.85 1.16 14.71
CA THR A 34 -6.14 2.23 15.38
C THR A 34 -5.05 1.65 16.28
N ILE A 35 -3.86 2.24 16.27
CA ILE A 35 -2.75 1.90 17.18
C ILE A 35 -2.36 3.09 18.04
N ASN A 36 -1.76 2.82 19.19
CA ASN A 36 -1.25 3.84 20.11
C ASN A 36 0.28 3.72 20.21
N LEU A 37 1.00 4.73 19.72
CA LEU A 37 2.46 4.81 19.67
C LEU A 37 3.14 4.86 21.04
N ASN A 38 2.39 5.03 22.12
CA ASN A 38 2.91 4.95 23.49
C ASN A 38 3.04 3.51 24.01
N LEU A 39 2.56 2.51 23.26
CA LEU A 39 2.70 1.11 23.67
C LEU A 39 4.07 0.57 23.23
N PRO A 40 4.79 -0.18 24.08
CA PRO A 40 6.15 -0.65 23.79
C PRO A 40 6.29 -1.42 22.47
N LYS A 41 5.23 -2.12 22.04
CA LYS A 41 5.20 -2.83 20.76
C LYS A 41 5.44 -1.92 19.54
N TYR A 42 5.21 -0.62 19.66
CA TYR A 42 5.33 0.36 18.58
C TYR A 42 6.48 1.34 18.79
N ASP A 43 7.39 1.09 19.74
CA ASP A 43 8.47 2.02 20.09
C ASP A 43 9.36 2.36 18.89
N ASP A 44 9.62 1.39 18.01
CA ASP A 44 10.40 1.61 16.79
C ASP A 44 9.77 2.69 15.89
N LEU A 45 8.43 2.80 15.86
CA LEU A 45 7.73 3.80 15.06
C LEU A 45 7.90 5.23 15.59
N ASN A 46 8.51 5.43 16.76
CA ASN A 46 8.86 6.76 17.25
C ASN A 46 10.14 7.31 16.60
N TYR A 47 10.93 6.47 15.93
CA TYR A 47 12.18 6.85 15.27
C TYR A 47 12.06 6.78 13.75
N ASN A 48 12.67 7.74 13.05
CA ASN A 48 12.71 7.72 11.58
C ASN A 48 13.43 6.45 11.09
N GLY A 49 12.82 5.75 10.13
CA GLY A 49 13.31 4.47 9.63
C GLY A 49 12.89 3.25 10.46
N GLY A 50 12.21 3.44 11.59
CA GLY A 50 11.70 2.33 12.39
C GLY A 50 10.47 1.69 11.76
N ALA A 51 10.32 0.37 11.95
CA ALA A 51 9.28 -0.43 11.33
C ALA A 51 8.74 -1.48 12.28
N VAL A 52 7.45 -1.80 12.18
CA VAL A 52 6.80 -2.83 13.01
C VAL A 52 5.82 -3.64 12.17
N TYR A 53 5.87 -4.97 12.33
CA TYR A 53 4.86 -5.87 11.80
C TYR A 53 3.70 -6.06 12.79
N ILE A 54 2.47 -6.04 12.29
CA ILE A 54 1.26 -6.39 13.02
C ILE A 54 0.42 -7.43 12.27
N ASN A 55 0.20 -8.57 12.92
CA ASN A 55 -0.67 -9.62 12.41
C ASN A 55 -2.16 -9.32 12.66
N SER A 56 -2.63 -8.15 12.21
CA SER A 56 -4.05 -7.76 12.28
C SER A 56 -4.32 -6.57 11.36
N GLY A 57 -5.41 -6.61 10.59
CA GLY A 57 -5.62 -5.69 9.46
C GLY A 57 -4.83 -6.15 8.24
N GLY A 58 -5.14 -5.62 7.06
CA GLY A 58 -4.54 -6.14 5.82
C GLY A 58 -4.93 -7.60 5.54
N ILE A 59 -4.32 -8.17 4.51
CA ILE A 59 -4.56 -9.55 4.06
C ILE A 59 -3.73 -10.53 4.90
N LYS A 60 -2.42 -10.28 5.05
CA LYS A 60 -1.52 -11.05 5.93
C LYS A 60 -0.96 -10.24 7.10
N GLY A 61 -1.54 -9.07 7.35
CA GLY A 61 -1.06 -8.12 8.35
C GLY A 61 -0.65 -6.79 7.72
N LEU A 62 -0.10 -5.92 8.56
CA LEU A 62 0.41 -4.63 8.15
C LEU A 62 1.88 -4.51 8.56
N ILE A 63 2.68 -3.90 7.70
CA ILE A 63 4.02 -3.43 8.02
C ILE A 63 3.96 -1.91 8.11
N LEU A 64 4.12 -1.41 9.33
CA LEU A 64 4.14 0.01 9.60
C LEU A 64 5.56 0.52 9.52
N PHE A 65 5.78 1.68 8.93
CA PHE A 65 7.09 2.28 8.77
C PHE A 65 7.03 3.79 9.02
N ASN A 66 7.94 4.31 9.83
CA ASN A 66 8.06 5.75 10.03
C ASN A 66 9.01 6.36 9.00
N PHE A 67 8.45 7.15 8.09
CA PHE A 67 9.19 7.99 7.16
C PHE A 67 9.01 9.46 7.53
N SER A 68 10.05 10.05 8.13
CA SER A 68 10.05 11.48 8.50
C SER A 68 8.83 11.90 9.34
N ASN A 69 8.49 11.12 10.37
CA ASN A 69 7.35 11.30 11.27
C ASN A 69 5.97 11.04 10.65
N GLN A 70 5.91 10.62 9.39
CA GLN A 70 4.72 10.03 8.77
C GLN A 70 4.78 8.51 8.90
N ILE A 71 3.66 7.88 9.28
CA ILE A 71 3.57 6.42 9.33
C ILE A 71 2.97 5.92 8.01
N PHE A 72 3.74 5.17 7.24
CA PHE A 72 3.23 4.38 6.12
C PHE A 72 2.74 3.03 6.63
N ALA A 73 1.62 2.56 6.08
CA ALA A 73 1.04 1.27 6.39
C ALA A 73 1.01 0.41 5.14
N TRP A 74 1.95 -0.54 5.03
CA TRP A 74 2.06 -1.45 3.89
C TRP A 74 1.32 -2.75 4.19
N GLU A 75 0.75 -3.36 3.16
CA GLU A 75 0.34 -4.76 3.19
C GLU A 75 1.56 -5.67 3.45
N ALA A 76 1.40 -6.65 4.33
CA ALA A 76 2.47 -7.60 4.66
C ALA A 76 2.60 -8.75 3.64
N SER A 77 1.69 -8.90 2.69
CA SER A 77 1.78 -9.91 1.63
C SER A 77 2.77 -9.53 0.53
N CYS A 78 3.52 -10.51 0.00
CA CYS A 78 4.33 -10.34 -1.19
C CYS A 78 3.50 -9.75 -2.36
N PRO A 79 3.92 -8.67 -3.03
CA PRO A 79 3.03 -7.95 -3.93
C PRO A 79 2.73 -8.64 -5.27
N ASN A 80 3.54 -9.61 -5.69
CA ASN A 80 3.52 -10.17 -7.05
C ASN A 80 3.06 -11.63 -7.11
N GLN A 81 2.35 -12.09 -6.09
CA GLN A 81 1.83 -13.45 -6.00
C GLN A 81 0.65 -13.52 -5.05
N TYR A 82 -0.22 -14.51 -5.24
CA TYR A 82 -1.32 -14.72 -4.31
C TYR A 82 -0.80 -15.06 -2.90
N PRO A 83 -1.48 -14.56 -1.84
CA PRO A 83 -1.15 -14.89 -0.47
C PRO A 83 -1.06 -16.41 -0.25
N SER A 84 0.07 -16.86 0.28
CA SER A 84 0.39 -18.26 0.55
C SER A 84 1.15 -18.39 1.88
N SER A 85 1.61 -19.59 2.27
CA SER A 85 2.32 -19.78 3.54
C SER A 85 3.62 -18.96 3.65
N CYS A 86 4.41 -18.86 2.58
CA CYS A 86 5.67 -18.09 2.57
C CYS A 86 5.47 -16.58 2.33
N SER A 87 4.28 -16.15 1.91
CA SER A 87 4.12 -14.81 1.32
C SER A 87 4.02 -13.66 2.33
N THR A 88 4.27 -13.89 3.62
CA THR A 88 4.37 -12.77 4.57
C THR A 88 5.78 -12.21 4.45
N MET A 89 5.90 -10.93 4.12
CA MET A 89 7.17 -10.26 4.04
C MET A 89 7.74 -10.01 5.44
N GLU A 90 9.07 -10.09 5.55
CA GLU A 90 9.82 -9.80 6.75
C GLU A 90 10.50 -8.43 6.66
N ILE A 91 10.63 -7.74 7.79
CA ILE A 91 11.32 -6.44 7.86
C ILE A 91 12.82 -6.69 7.94
N ASP A 92 13.59 -6.03 7.07
CA ASP A 92 15.05 -6.02 7.05
C ASP A 92 15.54 -4.57 7.00
N GLY A 93 15.65 -3.94 8.17
CA GLY A 93 15.98 -2.51 8.28
C GLY A 93 14.90 -1.61 7.65
N VAL A 94 15.26 -0.87 6.60
CA VAL A 94 14.36 0.07 5.88
C VAL A 94 13.72 -0.53 4.63
N GLN A 95 13.77 -1.85 4.50
CA GLN A 95 13.18 -2.63 3.41
C GLN A 95 12.44 -3.86 3.96
N THR A 96 11.75 -4.56 3.08
CA THR A 96 11.19 -5.89 3.36
C THR A 96 11.73 -6.93 2.41
N ILE A 97 11.70 -8.19 2.84
CA ILE A 97 12.04 -9.36 2.03
C ILE A 97 10.80 -10.24 1.89
N CYS A 98 10.48 -10.65 0.66
CA CYS A 98 9.49 -11.70 0.41
C CYS A 98 10.15 -13.07 0.54
N ASN A 99 9.71 -13.89 1.49
CA ASN A 99 10.32 -15.21 1.74
C ASN A 99 10.03 -16.27 0.66
N CYS A 100 9.18 -15.96 -0.34
CA CYS A 100 8.89 -16.91 -1.42
C CYS A 100 9.89 -16.84 -2.58
N ASP A 101 10.45 -15.66 -2.84
CA ASP A 101 11.25 -15.37 -4.03
C ASP A 101 12.46 -14.45 -3.76
N ASP A 102 12.72 -14.15 -2.49
CA ASP A 102 13.77 -13.25 -2.00
C ASP A 102 13.70 -11.80 -2.53
N SER A 103 12.56 -11.42 -3.13
CA SER A 103 12.35 -10.06 -3.63
C SER A 103 12.36 -9.05 -2.48
N LYS A 104 13.07 -7.95 -2.68
CA LYS A 104 13.24 -6.87 -1.70
C LYS A 104 12.46 -5.63 -2.09
N TYR A 105 11.78 -5.00 -1.13
CA TYR A 105 10.99 -3.79 -1.36
C TYR A 105 11.35 -2.68 -0.37
N SER A 106 11.42 -1.44 -0.85
CA SER A 106 11.68 -0.27 0.00
C SER A 106 10.47 0.04 0.87
N LEU A 107 10.65 0.19 2.18
CA LEU A 107 9.58 0.68 3.06
C LEU A 107 9.31 2.18 2.90
N ALA A 108 10.28 2.93 2.36
CA ALA A 108 10.13 4.36 2.10
C ALA A 108 9.30 4.66 0.84
N THR A 109 9.29 3.75 -0.15
CA THR A 109 8.62 3.99 -1.44
C THR A 109 7.67 2.88 -1.89
N GLY A 110 7.72 1.71 -1.26
CA GLY A 110 7.01 0.50 -1.67
C GLY A 110 7.57 -0.17 -2.93
N GLN A 111 8.61 0.38 -3.55
CA GLN A 111 9.13 -0.11 -4.83
C GLN A 111 10.05 -1.32 -4.67
N LEU A 112 10.09 -2.17 -5.70
CA LEU A 112 11.05 -3.28 -5.81
C LEU A 112 12.48 -2.74 -5.86
N LEU A 113 13.34 -3.22 -4.97
CA LEU A 113 14.77 -2.92 -4.90
C LEU A 113 15.62 -4.00 -5.56
N SER A 114 15.24 -5.26 -5.38
CA SER A 114 15.94 -6.42 -5.94
C SER A 114 14.96 -7.57 -6.10
N GLY A 115 15.09 -8.35 -7.16
CA GLY A 115 14.17 -9.43 -7.49
C GLY A 115 13.96 -9.55 -8.99
N SER A 116 13.26 -10.59 -9.40
CA SER A 116 13.03 -10.90 -10.82
C SER A 116 11.69 -10.32 -11.27
N GLY A 117 11.70 -9.15 -11.91
CA GLY A 117 10.50 -8.63 -12.56
C GLY A 117 10.64 -7.24 -13.14
N THR A 118 10.56 -7.13 -14.47
CA THR A 118 10.54 -5.85 -15.19
C THR A 118 9.20 -5.10 -15.07
N ASN A 119 8.15 -5.78 -14.57
CA ASN A 119 6.79 -5.25 -14.42
C ASN A 119 6.18 -5.63 -13.05
N SER A 120 6.96 -5.55 -11.98
CA SER A 120 6.49 -5.89 -10.64
C SER A 120 5.59 -4.81 -10.06
N TYR A 121 4.49 -5.22 -9.42
CA TYR A 121 3.68 -4.38 -8.56
C TYR A 121 4.51 -3.93 -7.34
N PRO A 122 4.39 -2.65 -6.94
CA PRO A 122 4.93 -2.19 -5.66
C PRO A 122 4.10 -2.77 -4.51
N MET A 123 4.61 -2.60 -3.28
CA MET A 123 3.86 -2.87 -2.07
C MET A 123 2.52 -2.13 -2.09
N LYS A 124 1.45 -2.80 -1.62
CA LYS A 124 0.14 -2.19 -1.49
C LYS A 124 0.16 -1.26 -0.27
N LEU A 125 -0.01 0.03 -0.50
CA LEU A 125 -0.16 1.04 0.54
C LEU A 125 -1.62 1.09 1.02
N TYR A 126 -1.81 1.10 2.34
CA TYR A 126 -3.07 1.42 2.99
C TYR A 126 -3.10 2.87 3.46
N PHE A 127 -4.30 3.41 3.64
CA PHE A 127 -4.47 4.72 4.24
C PHE A 127 -3.96 4.69 5.68
N SER A 128 -3.21 5.70 6.07
CA SER A 128 -2.74 5.89 7.44
C SER A 128 -2.70 7.37 7.82
N GLU A 129 -3.18 7.67 9.02
CA GLU A 129 -3.30 9.03 9.54
C GLU A 129 -2.84 9.07 10.99
N LYS A 130 -1.80 9.84 11.27
CA LYS A 130 -1.27 10.06 12.62
C LYS A 130 -1.93 11.29 13.25
N ASN A 131 -2.52 11.11 14.42
CA ASN A 131 -3.06 12.19 15.25
C ASN A 131 -2.47 12.06 16.67
N GLY A 132 -1.47 12.88 16.97
CA GLY A 132 -0.67 12.77 18.20
C GLY A 132 0.00 11.39 18.29
N ASN A 133 -0.33 10.64 19.33
CA ASN A 133 0.17 9.28 19.56
C ASN A 133 -0.74 8.19 19.00
N SER A 134 -1.84 8.56 18.34
CA SER A 134 -2.75 7.61 17.70
C SER A 134 -2.48 7.54 16.20
N VAL A 135 -2.52 6.35 15.61
CA VAL A 135 -2.46 6.17 14.15
C VAL A 135 -3.65 5.34 13.71
N ARG A 136 -4.51 5.92 12.86
CA ARG A 136 -5.64 5.23 12.23
C ARG A 136 -5.21 4.70 10.87
N ILE A 137 -5.54 3.45 10.58
CA ILE A 137 -5.15 2.71 9.36
C ILE A 137 -6.38 2.05 8.76
N SER A 138 -6.57 2.16 7.44
CA SER A 138 -7.72 1.55 6.74
C SER A 138 -7.41 1.29 5.27
N ASN A 139 -8.22 0.45 4.62
CA ASN A 139 -8.23 0.28 3.15
C ASN A 139 -9.30 1.14 2.47
#